data_AF-A0A7K1B7H8-F1
#
_entry.id   AF-A0A7K1B7H8-F1
#
_cell.length_a   1.000
_cell.length_b   1.000
_cell.length_c   1.000
_cell.angle_alpha   90.00
_cell.angle_beta   90.00
_cell.angle_gamma   90.00
#
_symmetry.space_group_name_H-M   'P 1'
#
loop_
_entity.id
_entity.type
_entity.pdbx_description
1 polymer ?
#
loop_
_entity_poly.entity_id
_entity_poly.type
_entity_poly.pdbx_seq_one_letter_code
_entity_poly.pdbx_strand_id
1 'polypeptide(L)'
;MVPGDPPSPSGDASAPGAAPDEPARARTNRFDRPPEPHDWRWAVGWTGRILISVGVLLFAFVAYQLWGTGIQTAQAQNRLEDEFEALLDTATSLPPTPTTAPPTTAPPTTVPDGAAPTTTAATDAATTTSSTVPPAVISPPPLGDPLGRLSIPSIGLEKILISGVRPGDLEDGPGHFPETPLPGQLGNAAIAGHRTTHGAPFLRIDEVEIGDDVVVQTLAGTYTYVVTGQQIVAPTDYQKVIPTVDPSTATLTLTSCHPR
;
A
#
# COMPACT_ATOMS: atom_id res chain seq x y z
N MET A 1 -71.95 -89.92 -83.91
CA MET A 1 -72.16 -88.65 -84.62
C MET A 1 -71.13 -87.64 -84.10
N VAL A 2 -70.37 -87.02 -85.01
CA VAL A 2 -69.56 -85.81 -84.77
C VAL A 2 -70.14 -84.75 -85.71
N PRO A 3 -70.48 -83.55 -85.20
CA PRO A 3 -69.68 -82.33 -85.48
C PRO A 3 -69.62 -81.38 -84.25
N GLY A 4 -68.75 -80.37 -84.16
CA GLY A 4 -67.65 -79.92 -85.03
C GLY A 4 -66.92 -78.71 -84.40
N ASP A 5 -65.69 -78.44 -84.84
CA ASP A 5 -64.76 -77.34 -84.49
C ASP A 5 -65.17 -75.94 -85.04
N PRO A 6 -64.38 -74.85 -84.92
CA PRO A 6 -63.52 -74.29 -83.83
C PRO A 6 -64.02 -72.82 -83.53
N PRO A 7 -63.23 -71.73 -83.26
CA PRO A 7 -61.84 -71.54 -82.80
C PRO A 7 -61.67 -70.54 -81.60
N SER A 8 -60.40 -70.33 -81.20
CA SER A 8 -59.95 -69.29 -80.24
C SER A 8 -59.92 -67.87 -80.86
N PRO A 9 -59.83 -66.83 -80.01
CA PRO A 9 -58.65 -65.97 -80.12
C PRO A 9 -57.97 -65.59 -78.79
N SER A 10 -56.67 -65.35 -78.93
CA SER A 10 -55.71 -64.73 -78.02
C SER A 10 -56.21 -63.57 -77.15
N GLY A 11 -55.84 -63.59 -75.87
CA GLY A 11 -55.81 -62.43 -74.99
C GLY A 11 -54.52 -62.45 -74.14
N ASP A 12 -53.54 -61.65 -74.52
CA ASP A 12 -52.29 -61.47 -73.77
C ASP A 12 -52.53 -60.65 -72.49
N ALA A 13 -52.02 -61.12 -71.34
CA ALA A 13 -51.48 -60.29 -70.26
C ALA A 13 -50.96 -61.17 -69.10
N SER A 14 -49.66 -61.49 -69.12
CA SER A 14 -48.98 -61.95 -67.90
C SER A 14 -48.84 -60.78 -66.91
N ALA A 15 -49.50 -60.87 -65.76
CA ALA A 15 -49.22 -60.05 -64.60
C ALA A 15 -49.20 -60.97 -63.36
N PRO A 16 -48.03 -61.26 -62.75
CA PRO A 16 -47.97 -62.08 -61.54
C PRO A 16 -48.57 -61.33 -60.36
N GLY A 17 -49.30 -62.07 -59.50
CA GLY A 17 -49.98 -61.52 -58.33
C GLY A 17 -49.02 -60.88 -57.32
N ALA A 18 -49.49 -59.81 -56.67
CA ALA A 18 -48.72 -59.02 -55.73
C ALA A 18 -48.32 -59.82 -54.46
N ALA A 19 -47.08 -59.63 -54.02
CA ALA A 19 -46.54 -59.98 -52.72
C ALA A 19 -45.56 -58.85 -52.30
N PRO A 20 -45.36 -58.62 -50.99
CA PRO A 20 -45.80 -57.36 -50.38
C PRO A 20 -44.76 -56.24 -50.43
N ASP A 21 -45.24 -54.99 -50.31
CA ASP A 21 -44.40 -53.82 -50.06
C ASP A 21 -43.51 -54.04 -48.82
N GLU A 22 -42.19 -53.89 -48.98
CA GLU A 22 -41.32 -53.63 -47.83
C GLU A 22 -41.76 -52.30 -47.20
N PRO A 23 -42.01 -52.22 -45.88
CA PRO A 23 -42.27 -50.94 -45.23
C PRO A 23 -41.02 -50.07 -45.36
N ALA A 24 -41.12 -49.01 -46.18
CA ALA A 24 -40.06 -48.05 -46.39
C ALA A 24 -39.50 -47.57 -45.04
N ARG A 25 -38.23 -47.87 -44.77
CA ARG A 25 -37.60 -47.56 -43.47
C ARG A 25 -37.76 -46.08 -43.16
N ALA A 26 -38.63 -45.78 -42.21
CA ALA A 26 -38.90 -44.41 -41.79
C ALA A 26 -37.59 -43.73 -41.40
N ARG A 27 -37.22 -42.69 -42.14
CA ARG A 27 -36.07 -41.84 -41.82
C ARG A 27 -36.45 -40.99 -40.61
N THR A 28 -36.26 -41.54 -39.41
CA THR A 28 -36.49 -40.81 -38.16
C THR A 28 -35.63 -39.54 -38.18
N ASN A 29 -36.27 -38.37 -38.05
CA ASN A 29 -35.52 -37.13 -38.01
C ASN A 29 -34.59 -37.15 -36.79
N ARG A 30 -33.42 -36.52 -36.91
CA ARG A 30 -32.49 -36.33 -35.78
C ARG A 30 -33.19 -35.70 -34.57
N PHE A 31 -34.23 -34.90 -34.82
CA PHE A 31 -35.02 -34.18 -33.84
C PHE A 31 -36.10 -35.02 -33.12
N ASP A 32 -36.47 -36.20 -33.64
CA ASP A 32 -37.49 -37.09 -33.03
C ASP A 32 -36.88 -38.12 -32.07
N ARG A 33 -35.62 -37.95 -31.66
CA ARG A 33 -34.98 -38.84 -30.69
C ARG A 33 -35.43 -38.48 -29.27
N PRO A 34 -35.89 -39.44 -28.46
CA PRO A 34 -36.16 -39.18 -27.05
C PRO A 34 -34.86 -38.74 -26.36
N PRO A 35 -34.93 -37.83 -25.37
CA PRO A 35 -33.75 -37.42 -24.61
C PRO A 35 -33.15 -38.64 -23.89
N GLU A 36 -31.82 -38.76 -23.91
CA GLU A 36 -31.14 -39.84 -23.21
C GLU A 36 -31.39 -39.72 -21.69
N PRO A 37 -31.64 -40.84 -20.98
CA PRO A 37 -31.97 -40.82 -19.56
C PRO A 37 -30.79 -40.29 -18.75
N HIS A 38 -31.08 -39.50 -17.70
CA HIS A 38 -30.01 -38.85 -16.98
C HIS A 38 -29.32 -39.75 -15.94
N ASP A 39 -28.22 -40.37 -16.35
CA ASP A 39 -27.40 -41.21 -15.47
C ASP A 39 -26.75 -40.40 -14.33
N TRP A 40 -26.57 -41.09 -13.18
CA TRP A 40 -25.78 -40.64 -12.02
C TRP A 40 -24.43 -39.99 -12.40
N ARG A 41 -23.78 -40.48 -13.46
CA ARG A 41 -22.49 -39.97 -13.95
C ARG A 41 -22.55 -38.51 -14.40
N TRP A 42 -23.70 -38.06 -14.93
CA TRP A 42 -23.90 -36.64 -15.24
C TRP A 42 -24.12 -35.80 -14.00
N ALA A 43 -24.90 -36.28 -13.03
CA ALA A 43 -25.09 -35.58 -11.76
C ALA A 43 -23.74 -35.34 -11.08
N VAL A 44 -22.87 -36.36 -11.03
CA VAL A 44 -21.47 -36.23 -10.56
C VAL A 44 -20.68 -35.20 -11.38
N GLY A 45 -20.78 -35.24 -12.71
CA GLY A 45 -20.11 -34.28 -13.59
C GLY A 45 -20.59 -32.83 -13.44
N TRP A 46 -21.86 -32.63 -13.07
CA TRP A 46 -22.45 -31.31 -12.84
C TRP A 46 -22.07 -30.78 -11.44
N THR A 47 -22.12 -31.63 -10.41
CA THR A 47 -21.60 -31.32 -9.07
C THR A 47 -20.11 -30.99 -9.11
N GLY A 48 -19.30 -31.75 -9.85
CA GLY A 48 -17.87 -31.48 -10.02
C GLY A 48 -17.60 -30.12 -10.68
N ARG A 49 -18.38 -29.76 -11.71
CA ARG A 49 -18.32 -28.41 -12.32
C ARG A 49 -18.67 -27.31 -11.33
N ILE A 50 -19.73 -27.47 -10.54
CA ILE A 50 -20.12 -26.49 -9.51
C ILE A 50 -18.99 -26.32 -8.48
N LEU A 51 -18.42 -27.42 -7.97
CA LEU A 51 -17.33 -27.38 -6.99
C LEU A 51 -16.08 -26.70 -7.56
N ILE A 52 -15.73 -26.95 -8.82
CA ILE A 52 -14.62 -26.26 -9.50
C ILE A 52 -14.92 -24.76 -9.66
N SER A 53 -16.12 -24.39 -10.13
CA SER A 53 -16.52 -22.99 -10.28
C SER A 53 -16.54 -22.23 -8.95
N VAL A 54 -17.03 -22.85 -7.88
CA VAL A 54 -17.01 -22.28 -6.52
C VAL A 54 -15.56 -22.16 -6.01
N GLY A 55 -14.73 -23.18 -6.20
CA GLY A 55 -13.31 -23.15 -5.83
C GLY A 55 -12.53 -22.04 -6.54
N VAL A 56 -12.76 -21.86 -7.84
CA VAL A 56 -12.17 -20.76 -8.63
C VAL A 56 -12.67 -19.39 -8.16
N LEU A 57 -13.96 -19.25 -7.84
CA LEU A 57 -14.52 -18.01 -7.27
C LEU A 57 -13.92 -17.66 -5.91
N LEU A 58 -13.81 -18.63 -5.01
CA LEU A 58 -13.20 -18.43 -3.70
C LEU A 58 -11.70 -18.12 -3.81
N PHE A 59 -10.98 -18.80 -4.70
CA PHE A 59 -9.57 -18.51 -4.97
C PHE A 59 -9.38 -17.10 -5.55
N ALA A 60 -10.20 -16.70 -6.52
CA ALA A 60 -10.18 -15.35 -7.09
C ALA A 60 -10.51 -14.28 -6.04
N PHE A 61 -11.46 -14.54 -5.13
CA PHE A 61 -11.78 -13.64 -4.02
C PHE A 61 -10.62 -13.50 -3.03
N VAL A 62 -9.99 -14.61 -2.63
CA VAL A 62 -8.82 -14.59 -1.74
C VAL A 62 -7.63 -13.89 -2.41
N ALA A 63 -7.39 -14.14 -3.70
CA ALA A 63 -6.35 -13.45 -4.47
C ALA A 63 -6.63 -11.94 -4.57
N TYR A 64 -7.88 -11.53 -4.79
CA TYR A 64 -8.28 -10.12 -4.80
C TYR A 64 -8.04 -9.44 -3.45
N GLN A 65 -8.38 -10.09 -2.33
CA GLN A 65 -8.14 -9.57 -0.98
C GLN A 65 -6.63 -9.42 -0.66
N LEU A 66 -5.81 -10.41 -1.05
CA LEU A 66 -4.35 -10.39 -0.83
C LEU A 66 -3.64 -9.36 -1.73
N TRP A 67 -4.05 -9.26 -3.00
CA TRP A 67 -3.42 -8.37 -3.98
C TRP A 67 -3.84 -6.91 -3.80
N GLY A 68 -5.12 -6.67 -3.50
CA GLY A 68 -5.74 -5.36 -3.63
C GLY A 68 -5.23 -4.27 -2.68
N THR A 69 -4.86 -4.62 -1.44
CA THR A 69 -4.46 -3.60 -0.43
C THR A 69 -3.11 -3.90 0.23
N GLY A 70 -2.80 -5.17 0.53
CA GLY A 70 -1.54 -5.53 1.20
C GLY A 70 -0.31 -5.37 0.29
N ILE A 71 -0.38 -5.92 -0.94
CA ILE A 71 0.75 -5.88 -1.88
C ILE A 71 0.99 -4.47 -2.42
N GLN A 72 -0.06 -3.69 -2.68
CA GLN A 72 0.07 -2.31 -3.17
C GLN A 72 0.82 -1.41 -2.16
N THR A 73 0.37 -1.35 -0.89
CA THR A 73 1.07 -0.56 0.14
C THR A 73 2.51 -1.04 0.34
N ALA A 74 2.78 -2.35 0.28
CA ALA A 74 4.15 -2.87 0.38
C ALA A 74 5.05 -2.43 -0.79
N GLN A 75 4.52 -2.42 -2.02
CA GLN A 75 5.24 -1.91 -3.19
C GLN A 75 5.46 -0.39 -3.13
N ALA A 76 4.49 0.36 -2.60
CA ALA A 76 4.63 1.79 -2.38
C ALA A 76 5.69 2.10 -1.32
N GLN A 77 5.66 1.44 -0.17
CA GLN A 77 6.68 1.57 0.88
C GLN A 77 8.08 1.25 0.37
N ASN A 78 8.27 0.18 -0.43
CA ASN A 78 9.56 -0.12 -1.03
C ASN A 78 10.05 1.00 -1.96
N ARG A 79 9.16 1.56 -2.80
CA ARG A 79 9.50 2.68 -3.69
C ARG A 79 9.87 3.94 -2.89
N LEU A 80 9.09 4.26 -1.87
CA LEU A 80 9.33 5.40 -0.98
C LEU A 80 10.64 5.25 -0.19
N GLU A 81 11.04 4.02 0.15
CA GLU A 81 12.33 3.70 0.77
C GLU A 81 13.49 3.90 -0.24
N ASP A 82 13.37 3.36 -1.45
CA ASP A 82 14.34 3.57 -2.53
C ASP A 82 14.53 5.07 -2.85
N GLU A 83 13.43 5.84 -2.87
CA GLU A 83 13.42 7.30 -3.07
C GLU A 83 14.05 8.04 -1.87
N PHE A 84 13.75 7.62 -0.63
CA PHE A 84 14.30 8.24 0.58
C PHE A 84 15.81 8.03 0.73
N GLU A 85 16.30 6.80 0.49
CA GLU A 85 17.73 6.50 0.52
C GLU A 85 18.49 7.28 -0.58
N ALA A 86 17.90 7.44 -1.78
CA ALA A 86 18.46 8.28 -2.83
C ALA A 86 18.55 9.78 -2.44
N LEU A 87 17.60 10.28 -1.65
CA LEU A 87 17.64 11.62 -1.08
C LEU A 87 18.70 11.76 0.02
N LEU A 88 18.89 10.75 0.87
CA LEU A 88 19.96 10.71 1.88
C LEU A 88 21.37 10.68 1.24
N ASP A 89 21.57 9.88 0.19
CA ASP A 89 22.81 9.87 -0.60
C ASP A 89 23.08 11.23 -1.26
N THR A 90 22.02 11.87 -1.80
CA THR A 90 22.13 13.21 -2.42
C THR A 90 22.48 14.26 -1.37
N ALA A 91 21.85 14.24 -0.19
CA ALA A 91 22.15 15.16 0.91
C ALA A 91 23.59 14.98 1.45
N THR A 92 24.09 13.75 1.47
CA THR A 92 25.43 13.40 1.98
C THR A 92 26.54 13.69 0.98
N SER A 93 26.26 13.65 -0.33
CA SER A 93 27.24 13.89 -1.40
C SER A 93 27.42 15.36 -1.79
N LEU A 94 26.55 16.26 -1.33
CA LEU A 94 26.73 17.70 -1.49
C LEU A 94 27.88 18.21 -0.58
N PRO A 95 28.96 18.79 -1.13
CA PRO A 95 29.95 19.46 -0.30
C PRO A 95 29.27 20.65 0.41
N PRO A 96 29.65 20.98 1.66
CA PRO A 96 29.10 22.15 2.33
C PRO A 96 29.49 23.39 1.53
N THR A 97 28.53 23.96 0.79
CA THR A 97 28.73 25.21 0.07
C THR A 97 29.14 26.26 1.10
N PRO A 98 30.37 26.80 1.08
CA PRO A 98 30.69 27.91 1.96
C PRO A 98 29.76 29.04 1.57
N THR A 99 28.89 29.45 2.48
CA THR A 99 28.10 30.67 2.32
C THR A 99 29.08 31.81 2.19
N THR A 100 29.32 32.25 0.94
CA THR A 100 30.15 33.42 0.66
C THR A 100 29.48 34.60 1.32
N ALA A 101 30.00 35.01 2.48
CA ALA A 101 29.49 36.16 3.20
C ALA A 101 29.49 37.38 2.26
N PRO A 102 28.44 38.21 2.26
CA PRO A 102 28.42 39.41 1.44
C PRO A 102 29.60 40.30 1.84
N PRO A 103 30.28 40.97 0.89
CA PRO A 103 31.41 41.81 1.19
C PRO A 103 30.98 42.99 2.07
N THR A 104 31.30 42.93 3.37
CA THR A 104 31.12 44.04 4.29
C THR A 104 32.16 45.12 4.00
N THR A 105 31.76 46.10 3.18
CA THR A 105 32.53 47.33 2.99
C THR A 105 32.42 48.20 4.25
N ALA A 106 33.46 48.21 5.09
CA ALA A 106 33.61 49.14 6.21
C ALA A 106 34.97 49.88 6.10
N PRO A 107 35.05 51.21 6.29
CA PRO A 107 36.30 51.96 6.15
C PRO A 107 37.22 51.80 7.37
N PRO A 108 38.54 52.06 7.24
CA PRO A 108 39.49 51.91 8.32
C PRO A 108 39.48 53.12 9.27
N THR A 109 39.62 52.86 10.57
CA THR A 109 40.13 53.84 11.55
C THR A 109 41.18 53.16 12.44
N THR A 110 42.41 53.64 12.34
CA THR A 110 43.59 53.19 13.09
C THR A 110 43.78 54.01 14.37
N VAL A 111 43.95 53.37 15.53
CA VAL A 111 44.77 53.86 16.66
C VAL A 111 45.38 52.64 17.38
N PRO A 112 46.70 52.62 17.68
CA PRO A 112 47.36 51.54 18.42
C PRO A 112 47.58 51.87 19.92
N ASP A 113 48.43 51.08 20.58
CA ASP A 113 48.87 51.10 21.99
C ASP A 113 47.86 50.48 23.00
N GLY A 114 48.28 49.61 23.94
CA GLY A 114 49.59 49.01 24.19
C GLY A 114 49.59 48.12 25.45
N ALA A 115 50.73 47.45 25.72
CA ALA A 115 51.05 46.65 26.93
C ALA A 115 50.38 45.27 27.14
N ALA A 116 51.13 44.22 26.78
CA ALA A 116 51.24 42.96 27.54
C ALA A 116 52.34 43.13 28.64
N PRO A 117 52.61 42.20 29.61
CA PRO A 117 52.28 40.76 29.72
C PRO A 117 51.54 40.41 31.06
N THR A 118 51.28 39.18 31.53
CA THR A 118 52.15 37.97 31.61
C THR A 118 51.39 36.70 32.12
N THR A 119 51.73 35.51 31.58
CA THR A 119 51.97 34.23 32.33
C THR A 119 50.81 33.37 32.92
N THR A 120 50.62 32.19 32.29
CA THR A 120 50.63 30.81 32.88
C THR A 120 49.37 29.91 32.96
N ALA A 121 49.63 28.67 32.51
CA ALA A 121 49.04 27.35 32.80
C ALA A 121 47.60 27.01 32.37
N ALA A 122 47.57 26.13 31.36
CA ALA A 122 46.51 25.19 31.08
C ALA A 122 46.12 24.31 32.30
N THR A 123 44.87 23.83 32.28
CA THR A 123 44.45 22.61 32.97
C THR A 123 43.42 21.94 32.07
N ASP A 124 43.67 20.68 31.71
CA ASP A 124 42.73 19.87 30.94
C ASP A 124 41.45 19.62 31.74
N ALA A 125 40.32 20.00 31.15
CA ALA A 125 39.02 19.44 31.47
C ALA A 125 38.33 19.15 30.13
N ALA A 126 38.09 17.88 29.83
CA ALA A 126 37.54 17.45 28.56
C ALA A 126 36.11 17.96 28.37
N THR A 127 35.96 19.07 27.66
CA THR A 127 34.67 19.52 27.16
C THR A 127 34.15 18.52 26.16
N THR A 128 33.16 17.72 26.56
CA THR A 128 32.34 16.95 25.62
C THR A 128 31.72 17.92 24.63
N THR A 129 32.26 17.98 23.42
CA THR A 129 31.70 18.77 22.31
C THR A 129 30.41 18.13 21.84
N SER A 130 29.30 18.47 22.51
CA SER A 130 27.97 18.37 21.93
C SER A 130 27.95 19.25 20.69
N SER A 131 28.07 18.63 19.52
CA SER A 131 28.03 19.32 18.24
C SER A 131 26.59 19.72 17.92
N THR A 132 26.12 20.79 18.55
CA THR A 132 24.84 21.43 18.21
C THR A 132 24.98 22.12 16.86
N VAL A 133 24.91 21.31 15.80
CA VAL A 133 24.68 21.81 14.44
C VAL A 133 23.28 22.44 14.44
N PRO A 134 23.13 23.72 14.07
CA PRO A 134 21.81 24.30 13.88
C PRO A 134 21.08 23.50 12.81
N PRO A 135 19.84 23.02 13.04
CA PRO A 135 19.12 22.26 12.03
C PRO A 135 18.98 23.12 10.77
N ALA A 136 19.45 22.60 9.64
CA ALA A 136 19.21 23.24 8.35
C ALA A 136 17.69 23.44 8.20
N VAL A 137 17.27 24.61 7.71
CA VAL A 137 15.85 24.91 7.54
C VAL A 137 15.36 24.20 6.29
N ILE A 138 15.13 22.89 6.41
CA ILE A 138 14.64 22.06 5.32
C ILE A 138 13.15 22.35 5.12
N SER A 139 12.80 22.79 3.91
CA SER A 139 11.40 22.94 3.50
C SER A 139 10.68 21.59 3.56
N PRO A 140 9.38 21.54 3.95
CA PRO A 140 8.63 20.31 3.90
C PRO A 140 8.58 19.75 2.46
N PRO A 141 8.75 18.43 2.27
CA PRO A 141 8.69 17.83 0.94
C PRO A 141 7.26 17.89 0.36
N PRO A 142 7.11 17.83 -0.98
CA PRO A 142 5.82 17.79 -1.66
C PRO A 142 4.88 16.70 -1.11
N LEU A 143 3.58 16.89 -1.28
CA LEU A 143 2.58 15.93 -0.79
C LEU A 143 2.64 14.63 -1.59
N GLY A 144 2.75 13.50 -0.90
CA GLY A 144 2.98 12.17 -1.48
C GLY A 144 4.45 11.73 -1.44
N ASP A 145 5.40 12.65 -1.26
CA ASP A 145 6.84 12.35 -1.26
C ASP A 145 7.29 11.77 0.11
N PRO A 146 8.38 10.98 0.15
CA PRO A 146 8.95 10.49 1.41
C PRO A 146 9.52 11.63 2.25
N LEU A 147 9.08 11.71 3.50
CA LEU A 147 9.50 12.71 4.49
C LEU A 147 10.58 12.16 5.44
N GLY A 148 10.51 10.86 5.75
CA GLY A 148 11.45 10.21 6.65
C GLY A 148 11.11 8.74 6.92
N ARG A 149 11.94 8.06 7.72
CA ARG A 149 11.64 6.74 8.29
C ARG A 149 11.15 6.89 9.73
N LEU A 150 10.00 6.28 10.03
CA LEU A 150 9.41 6.17 11.36
C LEU A 150 9.67 4.77 11.92
N SER A 151 10.21 4.68 13.14
CA SER A 151 10.42 3.43 13.85
C SER A 151 9.89 3.49 15.28
N ILE A 152 9.26 2.40 15.74
CA ILE A 152 8.85 2.20 17.14
C ILE A 152 9.27 0.77 17.53
N PRO A 153 10.44 0.59 18.17
CA PRO A 153 11.03 -0.73 18.39
C PRO A 153 10.18 -1.66 19.25
N SER A 154 9.47 -1.16 20.26
CA SER A 154 8.66 -1.98 21.18
C SER A 154 7.55 -2.78 20.47
N ILE A 155 6.99 -2.21 19.40
CA ILE A 155 5.95 -2.85 18.57
C ILE A 155 6.47 -3.39 17.23
N GLY A 156 7.77 -3.24 16.94
CA GLY A 156 8.38 -3.68 15.69
C GLY A 156 7.91 -2.89 14.47
N LEU A 157 7.58 -1.61 14.64
CA LEU A 157 7.18 -0.73 13.54
C LEU A 157 8.43 -0.17 12.85
N GLU A 158 8.49 -0.32 11.53
CA GLU A 158 9.40 0.40 10.64
C GLU A 158 8.67 0.69 9.32
N LYS A 159 8.52 1.98 8.98
CA LYS A 159 7.79 2.48 7.81
C LYS A 159 8.35 3.81 7.32
N ILE A 160 8.23 4.07 6.01
CA ILE A 160 8.41 5.42 5.47
C ILE A 160 7.18 6.27 5.78
N LEU A 161 7.45 7.41 6.40
CA LEU A 161 6.55 8.52 6.67
C LEU A 161 6.42 9.38 5.41
N ILE A 162 5.20 9.58 4.94
CA ILE A 162 4.85 10.38 3.77
C ILE A 162 4.48 11.81 4.19
N SER A 163 4.74 12.79 3.33
CA SER A 163 4.22 14.15 3.49
C SER A 163 2.75 14.20 3.06
N GLY A 164 1.82 14.47 3.98
CA GLY A 164 0.38 14.52 3.70
C GLY A 164 -0.45 13.47 4.45
N VAL A 165 -1.76 13.73 4.51
CA VAL A 165 -2.77 12.93 5.23
C VAL A 165 -4.07 12.76 4.43
N ARG A 166 -4.02 12.95 3.11
CA ARG A 166 -5.16 12.70 2.22
C ARG A 166 -5.40 11.18 2.14
N PRO A 167 -6.60 10.73 1.71
CA PRO A 167 -6.88 9.30 1.59
C PRO A 167 -5.83 8.52 0.79
N GLY A 168 -5.40 9.04 -0.38
CA GLY A 168 -4.36 8.41 -1.19
C GLY A 168 -2.96 8.45 -0.56
N ASP A 169 -2.63 9.48 0.23
CA ASP A 169 -1.33 9.55 0.92
C ASP A 169 -1.24 8.44 1.99
N LEU A 170 -2.36 8.18 2.70
CA LEU A 170 -2.45 7.18 3.76
C LEU A 170 -2.63 5.74 3.25
N GLU A 171 -2.96 5.54 1.98
CA GLU A 171 -2.95 4.23 1.31
C GLU A 171 -1.52 3.66 1.18
N ASP A 172 -0.52 4.54 1.09
CA ASP A 172 0.88 4.17 0.90
C ASP A 172 1.67 4.09 2.23
N GLY A 173 1.17 4.61 3.34
CA GLY A 173 1.83 4.50 4.66
C GLY A 173 1.33 5.47 5.74
N PRO A 174 2.08 5.64 6.86
CA PRO A 174 1.83 6.72 7.81
C PRO A 174 2.15 8.08 7.18
N GLY A 175 1.32 9.10 7.45
CA GLY A 175 1.38 10.42 6.84
C GLY A 175 1.50 11.55 7.85
N HIS A 176 2.37 12.52 7.58
CA HIS A 176 2.58 13.74 8.38
C HIS A 176 1.56 14.82 8.02
N PHE A 177 1.03 15.53 9.03
CA PHE A 177 0.10 16.65 8.83
C PHE A 177 0.85 17.90 8.33
N PRO A 178 0.65 18.37 7.08
CA PRO A 178 1.45 19.44 6.49
C PRO A 178 1.33 20.81 7.19
N GLU A 179 0.28 21.02 7.98
CA GLU A 179 0.11 22.22 8.82
C GLU A 179 0.89 22.17 10.14
N THR A 180 1.50 21.04 10.49
CA THR A 180 2.31 20.88 11.71
C THR A 180 3.80 21.06 11.46
N PRO A 181 4.59 21.45 12.47
CA PRO A 181 6.05 21.37 12.43
C PRO A 181 6.54 20.00 11.93
N LEU A 182 7.67 19.98 11.23
CA LEU A 182 8.32 18.73 10.85
C LEU A 182 8.89 18.01 12.09
N PRO A 183 9.03 16.67 12.06
CA PRO A 183 9.79 15.94 13.07
C PRO A 183 11.17 16.58 13.30
N GLY A 184 11.53 16.78 14.56
CA GLY A 184 12.71 17.51 15.02
C GLY A 184 12.55 19.01 15.23
N GLN A 185 11.49 19.64 14.70
CA GLN A 185 11.19 21.06 14.94
C GLN A 185 10.46 21.27 16.27
N LEU A 186 10.52 22.51 16.78
CA LEU A 186 9.79 22.90 17.99
C LEU A 186 8.27 22.96 17.74
N GLY A 187 7.49 22.57 18.75
CA GLY A 187 6.05 22.40 18.66
C GLY A 187 5.64 20.95 18.45
N ASN A 188 4.40 20.70 18.02
CA ASN A 188 3.85 19.36 17.86
C ASN A 188 3.81 18.92 16.40
N ALA A 189 4.74 18.06 15.99
CA ALA A 189 4.60 17.31 14.74
C ALA A 189 3.50 16.26 14.92
N ALA A 190 2.59 16.11 13.93
CA ALA A 190 1.56 15.08 13.99
C ALA A 190 1.68 14.08 12.83
N ILE A 191 1.44 12.80 13.12
CA ILE A 191 1.45 11.70 12.14
C ILE A 191 0.18 10.88 12.28
N ALA A 192 -0.56 10.72 11.18
CA ALA A 192 -1.68 9.78 11.07
C ALA A 192 -1.23 8.45 10.46
N GLY A 193 -1.89 7.35 10.85
CA GLY A 193 -1.67 6.05 10.22
C GLY A 193 -2.86 5.11 10.43
N HIS A 194 -3.16 4.29 9.42
CA HIS A 194 -4.24 3.32 9.51
C HIS A 194 -3.96 2.22 10.55
N ARG A 195 -5.02 1.78 11.24
CA ARG A 195 -4.95 0.71 12.24
C ARG A 195 -5.22 -0.69 11.69
N THR A 196 -6.02 -0.81 10.63
CA THR A 196 -6.50 -2.11 10.13
C THR A 196 -6.50 -2.25 8.61
N THR A 197 -6.36 -1.15 7.87
CA THR A 197 -6.32 -1.09 6.40
C THR A 197 -4.94 -0.66 5.89
N HIS A 198 -4.66 -0.87 4.60
CA HIS A 198 -3.47 -0.35 3.88
C HIS A 198 -2.14 -0.61 4.63
N GLY A 199 -1.76 -1.89 4.73
CA GLY A 199 -0.58 -2.32 5.50
C GLY A 199 -0.69 -2.17 7.02
N ALA A 200 -1.71 -1.45 7.53
CA ALA A 200 -2.03 -1.26 8.94
C ALA A 200 -0.82 -0.82 9.80
N PRO A 201 -0.11 0.29 9.44
CA PRO A 201 1.12 0.70 10.11
C PRO A 201 0.95 0.88 11.63
N PHE A 202 -0.22 1.32 12.10
CA PHE A 202 -0.52 1.55 13.52
C PHE A 202 -1.38 0.44 14.15
N LEU A 203 -1.39 -0.78 13.59
CA LEU A 203 -2.14 -1.94 14.11
C LEU A 203 -1.94 -2.19 15.60
N ARG A 204 -0.69 -2.05 16.07
CA ARG A 204 -0.24 -2.32 17.45
C ARG A 204 0.01 -1.04 18.26
N ILE A 205 -0.49 0.13 17.83
CA ILE A 205 -0.17 1.41 18.49
C ILE A 205 -0.66 1.50 19.95
N ASP A 206 -1.68 0.70 20.32
CA ASP A 206 -2.19 0.53 21.68
C ASP A 206 -1.35 -0.41 22.57
N GLU A 207 -0.29 -1.01 22.02
CA GLU A 207 0.68 -1.84 22.74
C GLU A 207 1.96 -1.05 23.09
N VAL A 208 2.01 0.25 22.75
CA VAL A 208 3.11 1.17 23.08
C VAL A 208 2.93 1.70 24.50
N GLU A 209 3.99 1.66 25.31
CA GLU A 209 3.95 2.06 26.73
C GLU A 209 4.67 3.40 27.00
N ILE A 210 4.39 4.00 28.16
CA ILE A 210 5.07 5.23 28.59
C ILE A 210 6.54 4.90 28.86
N GLY A 211 7.44 5.63 28.21
CA GLY A 211 8.89 5.37 28.21
C GLY A 211 9.42 4.68 26.96
N ASP A 212 8.56 4.21 26.05
CA ASP A 212 9.00 3.69 24.76
C ASP A 212 9.61 4.79 23.86
N ASP A 213 10.60 4.41 23.07
CA ASP A 213 11.22 5.27 22.05
C ASP A 213 10.40 5.25 20.73
N VAL A 214 10.17 6.45 20.19
CA VAL A 214 9.69 6.68 18.82
C VAL A 214 10.78 7.45 18.07
N VAL A 215 11.37 6.81 17.07
CA VAL A 215 12.48 7.37 16.29
C VAL A 215 11.98 7.83 14.93
N VAL A 216 12.31 9.07 14.55
CA VAL A 216 12.03 9.62 13.22
C VAL A 216 13.32 10.09 12.58
N GLN A 217 13.72 9.45 11.49
CA GLN A 217 14.86 9.84 10.65
C GLN A 217 14.35 10.65 9.47
N THR A 218 14.79 11.89 9.31
CA THR A 218 14.49 12.73 8.14
C THR A 218 15.79 13.17 7.47
N LEU A 219 15.70 13.89 6.34
CA LEU A 219 16.87 14.50 5.69
C LEU A 219 17.59 15.54 6.58
N ALA A 220 16.97 16.01 7.66
CA ALA A 220 17.58 16.95 8.61
C ALA A 220 18.38 16.26 9.74
N GLY A 221 18.14 14.96 9.96
CA GLY A 221 18.74 14.18 11.04
C GLY A 221 17.79 13.16 11.65
N THR A 222 18.25 12.49 12.70
CA THR A 222 17.45 11.50 13.45
C THR A 222 17.02 12.09 14.78
N TYR A 223 15.73 11.98 15.08
CA TYR A 223 15.09 12.52 16.28
C TYR A 223 14.45 11.38 17.06
N THR A 224 14.81 11.24 18.34
CA THR A 224 14.20 10.27 19.26
C THR A 224 13.26 11.00 20.20
N TYR A 225 12.01 10.54 20.24
CA TYR A 225 10.96 10.97 21.15
C TYR A 225 10.67 9.87 22.16
N VAL A 226 10.33 10.23 23.39
CA VAL A 226 9.91 9.28 24.43
C VAL A 226 8.41 9.42 24.64
N VAL A 227 7.69 8.30 24.67
CA VAL A 227 6.23 8.28 24.85
C VAL A 227 5.87 8.72 26.27
N THR A 228 5.06 9.78 26.38
CA THR A 228 4.64 10.37 27.67
C THR A 228 3.21 10.00 28.09
N GLY A 229 2.41 9.46 27.17
CA GLY A 229 1.03 9.04 27.44
C GLY A 229 0.24 8.70 26.18
N GLN A 230 -0.99 8.23 26.37
CA GLN A 230 -1.95 7.93 25.31
C GLN A 230 -3.36 8.40 25.71
N GLN A 231 -4.18 8.78 24.74
CA GLN A 231 -5.57 9.20 24.96
C GLN A 231 -6.47 8.77 23.80
N ILE A 232 -7.71 8.37 24.12
CA ILE A 232 -8.77 8.14 23.12
C ILE A 232 -9.58 9.44 23.04
N VAL A 233 -9.72 10.00 21.84
CA VAL A 233 -10.44 11.25 21.56
C VAL A 233 -11.58 11.02 20.57
N ALA A 234 -12.57 11.91 20.56
CA ALA A 234 -13.63 11.85 19.56
C ALA A 234 -13.09 12.27 18.17
N PRO A 235 -13.66 11.79 17.04
CA PRO A 235 -13.24 12.21 15.71
C PRO A 235 -13.35 13.72 15.45
N THR A 236 -14.17 14.42 16.23
CA THR A 236 -14.34 15.88 16.19
C THR A 236 -13.23 16.65 16.94
N ASP A 237 -12.45 15.99 17.77
CA ASP A 237 -11.45 16.61 18.66
C ASP A 237 -10.09 16.84 17.97
N TYR A 238 -10.09 17.32 16.72
CA TYR A 238 -8.87 17.64 15.95
C TYR A 238 -7.90 18.55 16.73
N GLN A 239 -8.47 19.45 17.53
CA GLN A 239 -7.77 20.39 18.43
C GLN A 239 -7.01 19.71 19.59
N LYS A 240 -7.12 18.39 19.77
CA LYS A 240 -6.32 17.61 20.74
C LYS A 240 -5.15 16.85 20.11
N VAL A 241 -5.08 16.80 18.78
CA VAL A 241 -4.11 15.97 18.03
C VAL A 241 -3.01 16.83 17.39
N ILE A 242 -3.39 18.02 16.92
CA ILE A 242 -2.59 18.85 16.01
C ILE A 242 -1.91 20.03 16.72
N PRO A 243 -2.57 20.78 17.63
CA PRO A 243 -1.98 22.01 18.15
C PRO A 243 -0.72 21.82 18.99
N THR A 244 0.25 22.72 18.77
CA THR A 244 1.39 22.92 19.66
C THR A 244 0.91 23.45 21.03
N VAL A 245 1.08 22.64 22.08
CA VAL A 245 0.77 23.04 23.47
C VAL A 245 1.92 23.86 24.07
N ASP A 246 3.16 23.43 23.84
CA ASP A 246 4.38 24.15 24.24
C ASP A 246 5.25 24.41 22.99
N PRO A 247 5.40 25.68 22.55
CA PRO A 247 6.22 26.03 21.39
C PRO A 247 7.73 26.01 21.66
N SER A 248 8.16 25.76 22.90
CA SER A 248 9.58 25.64 23.27
C SER A 248 10.10 24.20 23.30
N THR A 249 9.21 23.20 23.18
CA THR A 249 9.54 21.77 23.21
C THR A 249 9.19 21.12 21.87
N ALA A 250 10.06 20.26 21.36
CA ALA A 250 9.73 19.39 20.22
C ALA A 250 8.91 18.20 20.72
N THR A 251 7.69 18.04 20.19
CA THR A 251 6.72 17.01 20.57
C THR A 251 6.20 16.30 19.33
N LEU A 252 5.74 15.06 19.50
CA LEU A 252 5.25 14.20 18.42
C LEU A 252 3.94 13.55 18.85
N THR A 253 2.88 13.73 18.06
CA THR A 253 1.60 13.06 18.25
C THR A 253 1.36 12.03 17.15
N LEU A 254 1.21 10.77 17.54
CA LEU A 254 0.79 9.68 16.64
C LEU A 254 -0.73 9.48 16.79
N THR A 255 -1.47 9.41 15.68
CA THR A 255 -2.93 9.26 15.69
C THR A 255 -3.42 8.12 14.80
N SER A 256 -4.44 7.41 15.27
CA SER A 256 -5.08 6.29 14.58
C SER A 256 -6.52 6.10 15.04
N CYS A 257 -7.28 5.23 14.36
CA CYS A 257 -8.66 4.93 14.73
C CYS A 257 -8.75 4.02 15.96
N HIS A 258 -9.83 4.14 16.74
CA HIS A 258 -10.13 3.25 17.87
C HIS A 258 -11.64 3.00 17.96
N PRO A 259 -12.14 1.78 18.27
CA PRO A 259 -11.42 0.52 18.54
C PRO A 259 -10.78 -0.13 17.29
N ARG A 260 -10.31 -1.39 17.40
CA ARG A 260 -9.86 -2.21 16.26
C ARG A 260 -11.07 -2.74 15.48
#